data_AF-A0A4P7BZZ0-F1
#
_entry.id   AF-A0A4P7BZZ0-F1
#
_cell.length_a   1.000
_cell.length_b   1.000
_cell.length_c   1.000
_cell.angle_alpha   90.00
_cell.angle_beta   90.00
_cell.angle_gamma   90.00
#
_symmetry.space_group_name_H-M   'P 1'
#
loop_
_entity.id
_entity.type
_entity.pdbx_description
1 polymer ?
#
loop_
_entity_poly.entity_id
_entity_poly.type
_entity_poly.pdbx_seq_one_letter_code
_entity_poly.pdbx_strand_id
1 'polypeptide(L)'
;MSEQNLAVKEETPMSAFGSIQAFESVQRMATMLAKSDMVPKQYQDNLPNCVIALEMANRMGASVFAVMQNLAIVHGKPSWEAKFIIGAINSCGRFSPLRFDLSEEGSEEEVEGFYYQWDPSTKKNKKVPVINSSDSFYTLLL
;
A
#
# COMPACT_ATOMS: atom_id res chain seq x y z
N MET A 1 24.75 -36.96 -20.31
CA MET A 1 23.68 -35.95 -20.11
C MET A 1 24.06 -35.15 -18.88
N SER A 2 24.53 -33.92 -19.07
CA SER A 2 24.91 -33.02 -17.98
C SER A 2 23.67 -32.28 -17.49
N GLU A 3 23.25 -32.53 -16.26
CA GLU A 3 22.21 -31.77 -15.58
C GLU A 3 22.70 -30.33 -15.35
N GLN A 4 22.07 -29.36 -16.01
CA GLN A 4 22.25 -27.96 -15.70
C GLN A 4 21.40 -27.65 -14.45
N ASN A 5 22.10 -27.37 -13.35
CA ASN A 5 21.50 -26.90 -12.12
C ASN A 5 20.96 -25.47 -12.35
N LEU A 6 19.64 -25.34 -12.53
CA LEU A 6 18.95 -24.05 -12.62
C LEU A 6 18.92 -23.42 -11.23
N ALA A 7 20.00 -22.76 -10.85
CA ALA A 7 20.02 -21.89 -9.69
C ALA A 7 18.98 -20.77 -9.90
N VAL A 8 17.88 -20.83 -9.16
CA VAL A 8 16.94 -19.71 -9.01
C VAL A 8 17.76 -18.56 -8.44
N LYS A 9 18.08 -17.59 -9.28
CA LYS A 9 18.74 -16.35 -8.85
C LYS A 9 17.80 -15.69 -7.85
N GLU A 10 18.24 -15.48 -6.62
CA GLU A 10 17.47 -14.69 -5.66
C GLU A 10 17.17 -13.32 -6.30
N GLU A 11 15.89 -13.02 -6.53
CA GLU A 11 15.47 -11.74 -7.06
C GLU A 11 15.72 -10.69 -5.98
N THR A 12 16.88 -10.07 -6.07
CA THR A 12 17.24 -8.94 -5.21
C THR A 12 16.27 -7.81 -5.54
N PRO A 13 15.59 -7.20 -4.55
CA PRO A 13 14.64 -6.13 -4.84
C PRO A 13 15.33 -5.04 -5.64
N MET A 14 14.84 -4.79 -6.85
CA MET A 14 15.45 -3.88 -7.81
C MET A 14 15.33 -2.43 -7.30
N SER A 15 16.34 -1.96 -6.57
CA SER A 15 16.40 -0.55 -6.19
C SER A 15 16.95 0.27 -7.35
N ALA A 16 16.12 1.15 -7.89
CA ALA A 16 16.44 2.04 -9.00
C ALA A 16 17.69 2.88 -8.74
N PHE A 17 18.00 3.17 -7.47
CA PHE A 17 19.08 4.06 -7.06
C PHE A 17 20.29 3.34 -6.46
N GLY A 18 20.32 2.00 -6.49
CA GLY A 18 21.42 1.22 -5.92
C GLY A 18 22.66 1.12 -6.83
N SER A 19 22.50 1.25 -8.15
CA SER A 19 23.59 1.23 -9.12
C SER A 19 23.16 1.84 -10.45
N ILE A 20 24.12 2.21 -11.29
CA ILE A 20 23.86 2.73 -12.65
C ILE A 20 23.12 1.68 -13.49
N GLN A 21 23.54 0.41 -13.40
CA GLN A 21 22.93 -0.69 -14.14
C GLN A 21 21.46 -0.92 -13.73
N ALA A 22 21.16 -0.80 -12.44
CA ALA A 22 19.79 -0.87 -11.95
C ALA A 22 18.97 0.32 -12.45
N PHE A 23 19.53 1.52 -12.39
CA PHE A 23 18.87 2.74 -12.87
C PHE A 23 18.51 2.65 -14.36
N GLU A 24 19.42 2.21 -15.22
CA GLU A 24 19.17 2.02 -16.66
C GLU A 24 18.10 0.96 -16.95
N SER A 25 18.03 -0.08 -16.13
CA SER A 25 17.03 -1.15 -16.26
C SER A 25 15.64 -0.63 -15.87
N VAL A 26 15.55 0.06 -14.72
CA VAL A 26 14.32 0.70 -14.25
C VAL A 26 13.86 1.78 -15.24
N GLN A 27 14.78 2.57 -15.80
CA GLN A 27 14.44 3.60 -16.79
C GLN A 27 13.82 2.98 -18.05
N ARG A 28 14.32 1.83 -18.52
CA ARG A 28 13.75 1.11 -19.67
C ARG A 28 12.34 0.60 -19.37
N MET A 29 12.14 0.02 -18.19
CA MET A 29 10.81 -0.43 -17.74
C MET A 29 9.84 0.75 -17.61
N ALA A 30 10.28 1.84 -16.98
CA ALA A 30 9.50 3.07 -16.80
C ALA A 30 9.12 3.71 -18.15
N THR A 31 10.00 3.63 -19.16
CA THR A 31 9.72 4.14 -20.51
C THR A 31 8.60 3.36 -21.19
N MET A 32 8.55 2.04 -20.98
CA MET A 32 7.44 1.21 -21.48
C MET A 32 6.13 1.58 -20.77
N LEU A 33 6.17 1.75 -19.45
CA LEU A 33 4.99 2.13 -18.65
C LEU A 33 4.45 3.52 -19.03
N ALA A 34 5.33 4.51 -19.21
CA ALA A 34 4.93 5.88 -19.55
C ALA A 34 4.24 5.99 -20.92
N LYS A 35 4.46 5.01 -21.81
CA LYS A 35 3.81 4.94 -23.14
C LYS A 35 2.52 4.13 -23.15
N SER A 36 2.20 3.45 -22.05
CA SER A 36 1.02 2.61 -21.95
C SER A 36 -0.22 3.48 -21.73
N ASP A 37 -1.32 3.16 -22.42
CA ASP A 37 -2.62 3.78 -22.20
C ASP A 37 -3.36 3.18 -21.00
N MET A 38 -2.96 1.98 -20.57
CA MET A 38 -3.49 1.29 -19.39
C MET A 38 -3.02 1.89 -18.07
N VAL A 39 -1.92 2.66 -18.06
CA VAL A 39 -1.49 3.37 -16.85
C VAL A 39 -2.29 4.66 -16.68
N PRO A 40 -2.54 5.12 -15.44
CA PRO A 40 -3.27 6.36 -15.21
C PRO A 40 -2.59 7.58 -15.84
N LYS A 41 -3.39 8.60 -16.17
CA LYS A 41 -2.95 9.81 -16.91
C LYS A 41 -1.76 10.52 -16.29
N GLN A 42 -1.64 10.54 -14.97
CA GLN A 42 -0.51 11.15 -14.24
C GLN A 42 0.86 10.47 -14.47
N TYR A 43 0.86 9.27 -15.05
CA TYR A 43 2.06 8.50 -15.39
C TYR A 43 2.36 8.48 -16.90
N GLN A 44 1.37 8.81 -17.73
CA GLN A 44 1.55 8.87 -19.18
C GLN A 44 2.48 10.04 -19.53
N ASP A 45 3.45 9.78 -20.41
CA ASP A 45 4.52 10.72 -20.79
C ASP A 45 5.30 11.30 -19.60
N ASN A 46 5.24 10.65 -18.44
CA ASN A 46 5.89 11.09 -17.21
C ASN A 46 6.83 10.01 -16.66
N LEU A 47 7.99 9.91 -17.32
CA LEU A 47 9.03 8.94 -16.97
C LEU A 47 9.48 9.04 -15.49
N PRO A 48 9.73 10.23 -14.91
CA PRO A 48 10.12 10.34 -13.50
C PRO A 48 9.08 9.72 -12.55
N ASN A 49 7.79 9.99 -12.77
CA ASN A 49 6.73 9.41 -11.94
C ASN A 49 6.67 7.89 -12.06
N CYS A 50 6.89 7.33 -13.26
CA CYS A 50 6.96 5.88 -13.47
C CYS A 50 8.15 5.24 -12.74
N VAL A 51 9.32 5.89 -12.72
CA VAL A 51 10.49 5.41 -11.96
C VAL A 51 10.18 5.35 -10.47
N ILE A 52 9.55 6.40 -9.91
CA ILE A 52 9.16 6.41 -8.50
C ILE A 52 8.12 5.33 -8.21
N ALA A 53 7.14 5.12 -9.09
CA ALA A 53 6.14 4.05 -8.92
C ALA A 53 6.78 2.65 -8.94
N LEU A 54 7.76 2.41 -9.82
CA LEU A 54 8.54 1.17 -9.84
C LEU A 54 9.31 0.94 -8.55
N GLU A 55 10.00 1.97 -8.04
CA GLU A 55 10.72 1.89 -6.77
C GLU A 55 9.75 1.60 -5.60
N MET A 56 8.59 2.26 -5.57
CA MET A 56 7.57 2.04 -4.55
C MET A 56 7.01 0.61 -4.61
N ALA A 57 6.70 0.11 -5.81
CA ALA A 57 6.25 -1.26 -6.01
C ALA A 57 7.28 -2.28 -5.51
N ASN A 58 8.55 -2.06 -5.83
CA ASN A 58 9.65 -2.89 -5.35
C ASN A 58 9.78 -2.85 -3.82
N ARG A 59 9.72 -1.66 -3.20
CA ARG A 59 9.78 -1.51 -1.74
C ARG A 59 8.63 -2.20 -1.01
N MET A 60 7.46 -2.28 -1.65
CA MET A 60 6.27 -2.89 -1.07
C MET A 60 6.13 -4.38 -1.38
N GLY A 61 6.96 -4.92 -2.28
CA GLY A 61 6.72 -6.25 -2.85
C GLY A 61 5.36 -6.34 -3.56
N ALA A 62 4.90 -5.24 -4.14
CA ALA A 62 3.58 -5.12 -4.75
C ALA A 62 3.67 -5.07 -6.28
N SER A 63 2.57 -5.44 -6.96
CA SER A 63 2.47 -5.29 -8.40
C SER A 63 2.59 -3.81 -8.81
N VAL A 64 3.46 -3.53 -9.78
CA VAL A 64 3.66 -2.19 -10.34
C VAL A 64 2.34 -1.60 -10.84
N PHE A 65 1.54 -2.41 -11.52
CA PHE A 65 0.23 -1.97 -12.02
C PHE A 65 -0.71 -1.61 -10.86
N ALA A 66 -0.73 -2.41 -9.79
CA ALA A 66 -1.54 -2.11 -8.62
C ALA A 66 -1.09 -0.82 -7.92
N VAL A 67 0.22 -0.58 -7.82
CA VAL A 67 0.74 0.68 -7.26
C VAL A 67 0.31 1.86 -8.10
N MET A 68 0.55 1.83 -9.42
CA MET A 68 0.22 2.96 -10.30
C MET A 68 -1.27 3.27 -10.30
N GLN A 69 -2.14 2.25 -10.23
CA GLN A 69 -3.60 2.46 -10.19
C GLN A 69 -4.12 3.05 -8.87
N ASN A 70 -3.35 2.98 -7.78
CA ASN A 70 -3.81 3.37 -6.45
C ASN A 70 -2.96 4.46 -5.79
N LEU A 71 -1.87 4.89 -6.44
CA LEU A 71 -1.00 5.94 -5.97
C LEU A 71 -1.35 7.24 -6.67
N ALA A 72 -1.97 8.18 -5.95
CA ALA A 72 -2.33 9.50 -6.44
C ALA A 72 -1.29 10.55 -6.03
N ILE A 73 -1.09 11.58 -6.84
CA ILE A 73 -0.21 12.72 -6.49
C ILE A 73 -1.08 13.88 -6.02
N VAL A 74 -1.06 14.17 -4.72
CA VAL A 74 -1.83 15.25 -4.10
C VAL A 74 -0.85 16.31 -3.61
N HIS A 75 -0.93 17.52 -4.16
CA HIS A 75 -0.02 18.64 -3.84
C HIS A 75 1.47 18.25 -3.90
N GLY A 76 1.86 17.46 -4.90
CA GLY A 76 3.25 16.99 -5.08
C GLY A 76 3.66 15.85 -4.16
N LYS A 77 2.74 15.30 -3.35
CA LYS A 77 3.01 14.18 -2.45
C LYS A 77 2.32 12.91 -2.96
N PRO A 78 3.02 11.77 -3.00
CA PRO A 78 2.39 10.49 -3.27
C PRO A 78 1.44 10.13 -2.11
N SER A 79 0.19 9.80 -2.44
CA SER A 79 -0.89 9.48 -1.51
C SER A 79 -1.60 8.22 -1.98
N TRP A 80 -1.93 7.32 -1.04
CA TRP A 80 -2.61 6.06 -1.37
C TRP A 80 -4.12 6.24 -1.36
N GLU A 81 -4.80 5.67 -2.35
CA GLU A 81 -6.26 5.55 -2.31
C GLU A 81 -6.71 4.64 -1.16
N ALA A 82 -7.77 5.03 -0.46
CA ALA A 82 -8.29 4.32 0.71
C ALA A 82 -8.61 2.84 0.40
N LYS A 83 -9.11 2.54 -0.80
CA LYS A 83 -9.41 1.17 -1.25
C LYS A 83 -8.18 0.26 -1.26
N PHE A 84 -7.02 0.81 -1.58
CA PHE A 84 -5.76 0.07 -1.58
C PHE A 84 -5.27 -0.19 -0.16
N ILE A 85 -5.36 0.82 0.71
CA ILE A 85 -5.00 0.68 2.13
C ILE A 85 -5.87 -0.39 2.79
N ILE A 86 -7.19 -0.33 2.59
CA ILE A 86 -8.13 -1.33 3.11
C ILE A 86 -7.82 -2.72 2.55
N GLY A 87 -7.54 -2.83 1.25
CA GLY A 87 -7.15 -4.10 0.62
C GLY A 87 -5.88 -4.69 1.23
N ALA A 88 -4.85 -3.87 1.45
CA ALA A 88 -3.59 -4.28 2.08
C ALA A 88 -3.76 -4.69 3.55
N ILE A 89 -4.60 -3.99 4.31
CA ILE A 89 -4.92 -4.37 5.69
C ILE A 89 -5.71 -5.69 5.71
N ASN A 90 -6.67 -5.85 4.81
CA ASN A 90 -7.48 -7.06 4.74
C ASN A 90 -6.67 -8.29 4.30
N SER A 91 -5.64 -8.11 3.47
CA SER A 91 -4.77 -9.20 3.02
C SER A 91 -3.74 -9.64 4.05
N CYS A 92 -3.41 -8.80 5.06
CA CYS A 92 -2.39 -9.15 6.05
C CYS A 92 -2.86 -10.22 7.06
N GLY A 93 -4.16 -10.51 7.12
CA GLY A 93 -4.74 -11.56 7.97
C GLY A 93 -4.70 -11.28 9.48
N ARG A 94 -4.12 -10.15 9.91
CA ARG A 94 -4.02 -9.76 11.32
C ARG A 94 -5.30 -9.12 11.86
N PHE A 95 -6.04 -8.43 11.01
CA PHE A 95 -7.20 -7.64 11.39
C PHE A 95 -8.50 -8.26 10.87
N SER A 96 -9.60 -8.01 11.57
CA SER A 96 -10.92 -8.26 11.01
C SER A 96 -11.08 -7.42 9.73
N PRO A 97 -11.71 -7.97 8.67
CA PRO A 97 -11.78 -7.28 7.40
C PRO A 97 -12.46 -5.89 7.53
N LEU A 98 -11.70 -4.82 7.23
CA LEU A 98 -12.19 -3.45 7.17
C LEU A 98 -13.19 -3.30 6.01
N ARG A 99 -14.20 -2.46 6.22
CA ARG A 99 -15.27 -2.14 5.28
C ARG A 99 -15.39 -0.63 5.16
N PHE A 100 -15.82 -0.17 3.99
CA PHE A 100 -16.23 1.23 3.84
C PHE A 100 -17.52 1.44 4.60
N ASP A 101 -17.56 2.54 5.35
CA ASP A 101 -18.78 3.12 5.83
C ASP A 101 -19.12 4.30 4.93
N LEU A 102 -20.35 4.32 4.41
CA LEU A 102 -20.83 5.34 3.49
C LEU A 102 -22.04 5.98 4.16
N SER A 103 -21.78 6.96 5.03
CA SER A 103 -22.82 7.78 5.63
C SER A 103 -23.18 8.95 4.72
N GLU A 104 -24.41 9.44 4.86
CA GLU A 104 -24.83 10.67 4.19
C GLU A 104 -24.11 11.88 4.81
N GLU A 105 -23.72 12.83 3.97
CA GLU A 105 -22.99 14.01 4.44
C GLU A 105 -23.90 14.86 5.37
N GLY A 106 -23.59 14.85 6.67
CA GLY A 106 -24.30 15.64 7.69
C GLY A 106 -25.08 14.84 8.73
N SER A 107 -25.10 13.50 8.69
CA SER A 107 -25.62 12.70 9.81
C SER A 107 -24.54 12.51 10.86
N GLU A 108 -24.69 13.16 12.03
CA GLU A 108 -23.96 12.77 13.24
C GLU A 108 -24.46 11.40 13.68
N GLU A 109 -23.79 10.35 13.23
CA GLU A 109 -24.05 8.99 13.70
C GLU A 109 -23.15 8.68 14.89
N GLU A 110 -23.75 8.32 16.02
CA GLU A 110 -23.01 7.74 17.15
C GLU A 110 -22.53 6.34 16.75
N VAL A 111 -21.23 6.22 16.46
CA VAL A 111 -20.64 4.94 16.07
C VAL A 111 -20.20 4.19 17.34
N GLU A 112 -20.94 3.14 17.71
CA GLU A 112 -20.52 2.20 18.76
C GLU A 112 -19.34 1.33 18.27
N GLY A 113 -18.12 1.77 18.56
CA GLY A 113 -16.90 1.02 18.27
C GLY A 113 -16.56 -0.02 19.35
N PHE A 114 -15.75 -1.02 19.00
CA PHE A 114 -15.07 -1.87 19.99
C PHE A 114 -13.67 -2.24 19.51
N TYR A 115 -12.72 -2.32 20.44
CA TYR A 115 -11.37 -2.84 20.17
C TYR A 115 -11.07 -4.04 21.06
N TYR A 116 -10.08 -4.84 20.65
CA TYR A 116 -9.59 -5.95 21.45
C TYR A 116 -8.29 -5.56 22.12
N GLN A 117 -8.25 -5.63 23.45
CA GLN A 117 -7.04 -5.40 24.24
C GLN A 117 -6.53 -6.72 24.80
N TRP A 118 -5.22 -6.98 24.65
CA TRP A 118 -4.60 -8.12 25.30
C TRP A 118 -4.53 -7.92 26.81
N ASP A 119 -5.12 -8.83 27.58
CA ASP A 119 -5.04 -8.83 29.03
C ASP A 119 -4.00 -9.87 29.51
N PRO A 120 -2.85 -9.42 30.03
CA PRO A 120 -1.80 -10.32 30.49
C PRO A 120 -2.18 -11.14 31.72
N SER A 121 -3.20 -10.73 32.50
CA SER A 121 -3.67 -11.46 33.69
C SER A 121 -4.48 -12.69 33.30
N THR A 122 -5.39 -12.53 32.35
CA THR A 122 -6.30 -13.60 31.90
C THR A 122 -5.78 -14.36 30.68
N LYS A 123 -4.66 -13.91 30.08
CA LYS A 123 -4.06 -14.43 28.85
C LYS A 123 -5.09 -14.57 27.71
N LYS A 124 -5.98 -13.58 27.58
CA LYS A 124 -7.03 -13.54 26.56
C LYS A 124 -7.21 -12.12 26.02
N ASN A 125 -7.77 -12.03 24.82
CA ASN A 125 -8.24 -10.77 24.27
C ASN A 125 -9.56 -10.37 24.94
N LYS A 126 -9.60 -9.17 25.53
CA LYS A 126 -10.82 -8.58 26.08
C LYS A 126 -11.42 -7.63 25.05
N LYS A 127 -12.70 -7.80 24.72
CA LYS A 127 -13.47 -6.84 23.91
C LYS A 127 -13.78 -5.63 24.79
N VAL A 128 -13.32 -4.45 24.40
CA VAL A 128 -13.54 -3.19 25.10
C VAL A 128 -14.40 -2.28 24.20
N PRO A 129 -15.59 -1.84 24.65
CA PRO A 129 -16.38 -0.88 23.90
C PRO A 129 -15.70 0.50 23.89
N VAL A 130 -15.75 1.19 22.76
CA VAL A 130 -15.37 2.59 22.64
C VAL A 130 -16.56 3.39 23.14
N ILE A 131 -16.45 3.89 24.37
CA ILE A 131 -17.48 4.77 24.96
C ILE A 131 -17.12 6.19 24.52
N ASN A 132 -18.08 6.87 23.87
CA ASN A 132 -17.97 8.25 23.38
C ASN A 132 -17.08 9.11 24.27
N SER A 133 -15.92 9.50 23.75
CA SER A 133 -15.22 10.65 24.27
C SER A 133 -14.74 11.49 23.10
N SER A 134 -15.13 12.75 23.15
CA SER A 134 -14.53 13.87 22.43
C SER A 134 -13.01 14.02 22.64
N ASP A 135 -12.35 13.05 23.28
CA ASP A 135 -10.93 13.02 23.65
C ASP A 135 -10.11 11.97 22.88
N SER A 136 -10.69 11.24 21.92
CA SER A 136 -10.00 10.15 21.23
C SER A 136 -9.57 10.45 19.78
N PHE A 137 -9.45 11.72 19.40
CA PHE A 137 -8.80 12.14 18.14
C PHE A 137 -7.28 11.82 18.07
N TYR A 138 -6.70 11.28 19.15
CA TYR A 138 -5.30 10.87 19.21
C TYR A 138 -5.13 9.39 19.54
N THR A 139 -5.81 8.46 18.86
CA THR A 139 -5.38 7.05 18.90
C THR A 139 -5.60 6.37 17.54
N LEU A 140 -4.93 6.90 16.53
CA LEU A 140 -4.50 6.15 15.35
C LEU A 140 -3.14 6.72 14.93
N LEU A 141 -2.13 6.46 15.77
CA LEU A 141 -0.75 6.49 15.35
C LEU A 141 -0.38 5.04 15.00
N LEU A 142 0.08 4.89 13.75
CA LEU A 142 0.77 3.76 13.12
C LEU A 142 1.18 2.60 14.04
#